data_AF-A0A372Q1A1-F1
#
_entry.id   AF-A0A372Q1A1-F1
#
_cell.length_a   1.000
_cell.length_b   1.000
_cell.length_c   1.000
_cell.angle_alpha   90.00
_cell.angle_beta   90.00
_cell.angle_gamma   90.00
#
_symmetry.space_group_name_H-M   'P 1'
#
loop_
_entity.id
_entity.type
_entity.pdbx_description
1 polymer ?
#
loop_
_entity_poly.entity_id
_entity_poly.type
_entity_poly.pdbx_seq_one_letter_code
_entity_poly.pdbx_strand_id
1 'polypeptide(L)' 'MIIWELTTGCKPFANVEHDHHLVYNILDGERPKITEDTPECYAELMKSCWDPDPKKRPSI' A
#
# COMPACT_ATOMS: atom_id res chain seq x y z
N MET A 1 2.93 3.84 0.16
CA MET A 1 2.00 4.29 -0.90
C MET A 1 2.73 4.81 -2.12
N ILE A 2 3.82 5.60 -1.97
CA ILE A 2 4.61 6.15 -3.09
C ILE A 2 5.11 5.07 -4.06
N ILE A 3 5.72 3.98 -3.57
CA ILE A 3 6.24 2.91 -4.44
C ILE A 3 5.13 2.32 -5.31
N TRP A 4 3.93 2.12 -4.77
CA TRP A 4 2.80 1.58 -5.52
C TRP A 4 2.33 2.51 -6.64
N GLU A 5 2.31 3.82 -6.37
CA GLU A 5 1.98 4.82 -7.39
C GLU A 5 3.04 4.85 -8.50
N LEU A 6 4.32 4.70 -8.15
CA LEU A 6 5.41 4.62 -9.13
C LEU A 6 5.34 3.35 -9.99
N THR A 7 4.96 2.21 -9.42
CA THR A 7 4.88 0.95 -10.17
C THR A 7 3.65 0.87 -11.05
N THR A 8 2.53 1.48 -10.64
CA THR A 8 1.26 1.39 -11.37
C THR A 8 0.94 2.63 -12.20
N GLY A 9 1.61 3.76 -11.96
CA GLY A 9 1.26 5.07 -12.53
C GLY A 9 -0.09 5.61 -12.08
N CYS A 10 -0.74 4.96 -11.10
CA CYS A 10 -2.09 5.25 -10.68
C CYS A 10 -2.12 5.77 -9.23
N LYS A 11 -3.09 6.63 -8.92
CA LYS A 11 -3.35 7.03 -7.54
C LYS A 11 -3.89 5.82 -6.75
N PRO A 12 -3.37 5.52 -5.54
CA PRO A 12 -3.94 4.47 -4.70
C PRO A 12 -5.40 4.74 -4.39
N PHE A 13 -6.23 3.70 -4.42
CA PHE A 13 -7.67 3.80 -4.18
C PHE A 13 -8.40 4.81 -5.10
N ALA A 14 -7.91 5.03 -6.32
CA ALA A 14 -8.52 5.98 -7.27
C ALA A 14 -10.02 5.76 -7.54
N ASN A 15 -10.49 4.52 -7.39
CA ASN A 15 -11.89 4.12 -7.63
C ASN A 15 -12.75 4.13 -6.36
N VAL A 16 -12.23 4.59 -5.23
CA VAL A 16 -12.94 4.63 -3.94
C VAL A 16 -13.06 6.08 -3.49
N GLU A 17 -14.20 6.43 -2.88
CA GLU A 17 -14.36 7.74 -2.26
C GLU A 17 -13.38 7.89 -1.08
N HIS A 18 -12.71 9.04 -0.99
CA HIS A 18 -11.75 9.33 0.06
C HIS A 18 -12.47 9.88 1.30
N ASP A 19 -13.33 9.07 1.89
CA ASP A 19 -14.14 9.42 3.06
C ASP A 19 -13.71 8.62 4.30
N HIS A 20 -14.52 8.67 5.37
CA HIS A 20 -14.25 7.96 6.61
C HIS A 20 -14.34 6.44 6.48
N HIS A 21 -15.13 5.91 5.53
CA HIS A 21 -15.21 4.47 5.31
C HIS A 21 -13.87 3.93 4.81
N LEU A 22 -13.22 4.64 3.87
CA LEU A 22 -11.89 4.26 3.40
C LEU A 22 -10.86 4.28 4.54
N VAL A 23 -10.94 5.25 5.45
CA VAL A 23 -10.07 5.30 6.63
C VAL A 23 -10.25 4.06 7.50
N TYR A 24 -11.49 3.66 7.79
CA TYR A 24 -11.76 2.45 8.57
C TYR A 24 -11.24 1.20 7.87
N ASN A 25 -11.45 1.05 6.57
CA ASN A 25 -10.93 -0.11 5.86
C ASN A 25 -9.39 -0.18 5.89
N ILE A 26 -8.70 0.96 5.75
CA ILE A 26 -7.23 1.01 5.85
C ILE A 26 -6.76 0.60 7.25
N LEU A 27 -7.48 1.01 8.30
CA LEU A 27 -7.22 0.59 9.69
C LEU A 27 -7.44 -0.92 9.86
N ASP A 28 -8.44 -1.49 9.19
CA ASP A 28 -8.71 -2.93 9.15
C ASP A 28 -7.72 -3.72 8.29
N GLY A 29 -6.78 -3.04 7.62
CA GLY A 29 -5.69 -3.64 6.88
C GLY A 29 -5.86 -3.63 5.36
N GLU A 30 -6.86 -2.93 4.83
CA GLU A 30 -7.01 -2.76 3.37
C GLU A 30 -5.75 -2.08 2.79
N ARG A 31 -5.20 -2.67 1.72
CA ARG A 31 -4.04 -2.16 0.98
C ARG A 31 -4.29 -2.28 -0.52
N PRO A 32 -3.70 -1.40 -1.34
CA PRO A 32 -3.77 -1.54 -2.79
C PRO A 32 -3.21 -2.89 -3.26
N LYS A 33 -3.84 -3.48 -4.27
CA LYS A 33 -3.38 -4.74 -4.86
C LYS A 33 -2.02 -4.54 -5.52
N ILE A 34 -1.03 -5.33 -5.13
CA ILE A 34 0.26 -5.41 -5.84
C ILE A 34 0.02 -6.20 -7.12
N THR A 35 0.40 -5.62 -8.25
CA THR A 35 0.24 -6.20 -9.58
C THR A 35 1.41 -7.12 -9.93
N GLU A 36 1.20 -8.11 -10.80
CA GLU A 36 2.20 -9.13 -11.13
C GLU A 36 3.42 -8.60 -11.90
N ASP A 37 3.27 -7.43 -12.53
CA ASP A 37 4.33 -6.68 -13.20
C ASP A 37 5.23 -5.91 -12.22
N THR A 38 4.83 -5.77 -10.95
CA THR A 38 5.67 -5.15 -9.93
C THR A 38 6.86 -6.07 -9.61
N PRO A 39 8.12 -5.59 -9.75
CA PRO A 39 9.29 -6.37 -9.37
C PRO A 39 9.22 -6.86 -7.92
N GLU A 40 9.62 -8.11 -7.68
CA GLU A 40 9.48 -8.76 -6.37
C GLU A 40 10.13 -7.97 -5.24
N CYS A 41 11.29 -7.35 -5.49
CA CYS A 41 11.96 -6.50 -4.49
C CYS A 41 11.10 -5.32 -4.04
N TYR A 42 10.34 -4.69 -4.94
CA TYR A 42 9.41 -3.62 -4.60
C TYR A 42 8.14 -4.15 -3.93
N ALA A 43 7.67 -5.33 -4.32
CA ALA A 43 6.52 -5.97 -3.68
C ALA A 43 6.80 -6.27 -2.20
N GLU A 44 7.95 -6.88 -1.90
CA GLU A 44 8.36 -7.20 -0.53
C GLU A 44 8.65 -5.94 0.29
N LEU A 45 9.27 -4.92 -0.33
CA LEU A 45 9.47 -3.63 0.32
C LEU A 45 8.13 -2.94 0.66
N MET A 46 7.15 -2.98 -0.25
CA MET A 46 5.82 -2.44 0.03
C MET A 46 5.13 -3.18 1.18
N LYS A 47 5.18 -4.52 1.19
CA LYS A 47 4.63 -5.34 2.28
C LYS A 47 5.25 -4.98 3.63
N SER A 48 6.58 -4.88 3.72
CA SER A 48 7.26 -4.50 4.96
C SER A 48 6.94 -3.06 5.40
N CYS A 49 6.82 -2.11 4.47
CA CYS A 49 6.38 -0.74 4.76
C CYS A 49 4.93 -0.67 5.29
N TRP A 50 4.09 -1.65 4.94
CA TRP A 50 2.67 -1.68 5.26
C TRP A 50 2.32 -2.55 6.46
N ASP A 51 3.33 -3.11 7.15
CA ASP A 51 3.14 -3.98 8.29
C ASP A 51 2.28 -3.28 9.38
N PRO A 52 1.26 -3.96 9.93
CA PRO A 52 0.44 -3.41 11.00
C PRO A 52 1.25 -3.10 12.26
N ASP A 53 2.32 -3.84 12.54
CA ASP A 53 3.25 -3.55 13.63
C ASP A 53 4.28 -2.49 13.18
N PRO A 54 4.26 -1.27 13.75
CA PRO A 54 5.20 -0.22 13.40
C PRO A 54 6.68 -0.62 13.59
N LYS A 55 6.97 -1.57 14.49
CA LYS A 55 8.34 -2.04 14.77
C LYS A 55 8.91 -2.95 13.69
N LYS A 56 8.04 -3.59 12.88
CA LYS A 56 8.44 -4.43 11.76
C LYS A 56 8.66 -3.63 10.47
N ARG A 57 8.25 -2.36 10.46
CA ARG A 57 8.49 -1.48 9.33
C ARG A 57 9.98 -1.17 9.23
N PRO A 58 10.53 -1.09 8.01
CA PRO A 58 11.92 -0.70 7.81
C PRO A 58 12.18 0.70 8.35
N SER A 59 13.37 0.90 8.92
CA SER A 59 13.86 2.24 9.23
C SER A 59 14.21 2.98 7.94
N ILE A 60 13.92 4.27 7.91
CA ILE A 60 14.34 5.20 6.85
C ILE A 60 15.84 5.46 6.96
#